data_AF-A5V1V3-F1
#
_entry.id   AF-A5V1V3-F1
#
_cell.length_a   1.000
_cell.length_b   1.000
_cell.length_c   1.000
_cell.angle_alpha   90.00
_cell.angle_beta   90.00
_cell.angle_gamma   90.00
#
_symmetry.space_group_name_H-M   'P 1'
#
loop_
_entity.id
_entity.type
_entity.pdbx_description
1 polymer ?
#
loop_
_entity_poly.entity_id
_entity_poly.type
_entity_poly.pdbx_seq_one_letter_code
_entity_poly.pdbx_strand_id
1 'polypeptide(L)'
;MQHQQTTFDPATTDRQRILPAIASATLTIYQFFDIGDAIDLDHAQRCLNNPSERRVRLRARQSESIRIAQPPLRIDLGSLTVLLADTAFEGVLRAVVYDLGAVEMAVEMRPAVPLSWEDAATLFAAVQELPPALSGRIATALNDLEMLIRPAISRPQRSPVVEDYCVLIVDRLDPPCTVADLADHPVVRATLLGERRPLSADASRLVTAISYYLDDLALLSWNGALLIEPDAAAAATAAEIIAFANVELLLIRSYDAALDARLPEVHRRIAQAQRHFTMPLVRRYSQLLSDVQRLVAEVTEVTEQIDNALKVTDDVYWNRLYSAALGVLRVRVWRDGVDHKLALLRETYAMLHADADSERAAALEWAIVLLIVFEIVMALLERSGVI
;
A
#
# COMPACT_ATOMS: atom_id res chain seq x y z
N MET A 1 11.83 73.29 -4.42
CA MET A 1 10.70 72.80 -5.23
C MET A 1 11.11 71.50 -5.90
N GLN A 2 10.25 70.50 -5.75
CA GLN A 2 10.14 69.23 -6.49
C GLN A 2 11.31 68.23 -6.46
N HIS A 3 11.19 67.31 -5.49
CA HIS A 3 11.52 65.89 -5.66
C HIS A 3 10.77 65.33 -6.86
N GLN A 4 11.48 64.72 -7.80
CA GLN A 4 10.87 63.89 -8.84
C GLN A 4 11.00 62.44 -8.38
N GLN A 5 9.93 61.94 -7.77
CA GLN A 5 9.68 60.52 -7.58
C GLN A 5 9.62 59.88 -8.97
N THR A 6 10.63 59.08 -9.30
CA THR A 6 10.53 58.10 -10.38
C THR A 6 9.58 57.02 -9.89
N THR A 7 8.33 57.18 -10.26
CA THR A 7 7.24 56.23 -10.06
C THR A 7 7.68 54.86 -10.54
N PHE A 8 7.73 53.90 -9.61
CA PHE A 8 7.72 52.48 -9.92
C PHE A 8 6.45 52.23 -10.75
N ASP A 9 6.63 51.90 -12.03
CA ASP A 9 5.54 51.50 -12.91
C ASP A 9 5.05 50.12 -12.46
N PRO A 10 3.79 49.95 -12.00
CA PRO A 10 3.27 48.67 -11.52
C PRO A 10 2.87 47.72 -12.67
N ALA A 11 3.40 47.94 -13.88
CA ALA A 11 3.10 47.16 -15.09
C ALA A 11 3.73 45.74 -15.12
N THR A 12 4.30 45.24 -14.02
CA THR A 12 4.79 43.83 -13.88
C THR A 12 3.78 42.87 -13.24
N THR A 13 2.47 43.16 -13.29
CA THR A 13 1.42 42.20 -12.86
C THR A 13 0.54 41.81 -14.05
N ASP A 14 1.18 41.31 -15.11
CA ASP A 14 0.49 40.56 -16.17
C ASP A 14 0.44 39.07 -15.77
N ARG A 15 -0.69 38.40 -16.05
CA ARG A 15 -0.96 36.95 -15.96
C ARG A 15 -1.55 36.36 -14.66
N GLN A 16 -2.73 36.80 -14.26
CA GLN A 16 -3.79 35.81 -14.00
C GLN A 16 -4.22 35.25 -15.37
N ARG A 17 -3.50 34.25 -15.89
CA ARG A 17 -4.01 33.53 -17.07
C ARG A 17 -5.31 32.87 -16.63
N ILE A 18 -6.40 33.17 -17.33
CA ILE A 18 -7.68 32.47 -17.14
C ILE A 18 -7.38 30.98 -17.28
N LEU A 19 -7.62 30.22 -16.23
CA LEU A 19 -7.44 28.77 -16.26
C LEU A 19 -8.38 28.18 -17.31
N PRO A 20 -7.91 27.25 -18.17
CA PRO A 20 -8.80 26.58 -19.10
C PRO A 20 -9.80 25.72 -18.33
N ALA A 21 -11.01 25.58 -18.87
CA ALA A 21 -12.00 24.67 -18.33
C ALA A 21 -11.64 23.22 -18.66
N ILE A 22 -12.06 22.29 -17.80
CA ILE A 22 -11.91 20.86 -18.04
C ILE A 22 -13.06 20.41 -18.96
N ALA A 23 -12.73 20.13 -20.22
CA ALA A 23 -13.73 19.82 -21.25
C ALA A 23 -14.06 18.31 -21.34
N SER A 24 -13.18 17.45 -20.82
CA SER A 24 -13.40 16.01 -20.64
C SER A 24 -12.58 15.54 -19.46
N ALA A 25 -13.20 14.79 -18.56
CA ALA A 25 -12.51 14.14 -17.46
C ALA A 25 -13.20 12.87 -17.01
N THR A 26 -12.42 12.01 -16.36
CA THR A 26 -12.86 10.79 -15.69
C THR A 26 -12.31 10.80 -14.27
N LEU A 27 -13.19 10.68 -13.27
CA LEU A 27 -12.81 10.53 -11.87
C LEU A 27 -12.89 9.05 -11.51
N THR A 28 -11.80 8.51 -10.97
CA THR A 28 -11.76 7.14 -10.45
C THR A 28 -11.48 7.17 -8.96
N ILE A 29 -12.35 6.54 -8.19
CA ILE A 29 -12.21 6.38 -6.73
C ILE A 29 -11.78 4.95 -6.47
N TYR A 30 -10.70 4.77 -5.73
CA TYR A 30 -10.12 3.47 -5.40
C TYR A 30 -10.26 3.16 -3.91
N GLN A 31 -10.53 1.91 -3.61
CA GLN A 31 -10.26 1.30 -2.31
C GLN A 31 -9.45 0.02 -2.52
N PHE A 32 -8.41 -0.19 -1.73
CA PHE A 32 -7.52 -1.35 -1.83
C PHE A 32 -7.66 -2.21 -0.58
N PHE A 33 -7.73 -3.53 -0.79
CA PHE A 33 -7.95 -4.52 0.27
C PHE A 33 -6.93 -5.64 0.17
N ASP A 34 -6.38 -6.07 1.30
CA ASP A 34 -5.59 -7.29 1.43
C ASP A 34 -6.52 -8.40 1.95
N ILE A 35 -6.67 -9.48 1.17
CA ILE A 35 -7.60 -10.58 1.44
C ILE A 35 -6.91 -11.92 1.75
N GLY A 36 -5.59 -11.97 1.75
CA GLY A 36 -4.81 -13.18 2.05
C GLY A 36 -3.37 -13.09 1.54
N ASP A 37 -2.57 -14.13 1.76
CA ASP A 37 -1.13 -14.08 1.46
C ASP A 37 -0.82 -14.03 -0.04
N ALA A 38 -1.58 -14.77 -0.85
CA ALA A 38 -1.41 -14.84 -2.30
C ALA A 38 -2.70 -15.33 -2.98
N ILE A 39 -2.86 -15.03 -4.27
CA ILE A 39 -4.01 -15.48 -5.07
C ILE A 39 -3.52 -16.16 -6.33
N ASP A 40 -3.95 -17.41 -6.54
CA ASP A 40 -3.78 -18.11 -7.81
C ASP A 40 -4.75 -17.49 -8.84
N LEU A 41 -4.23 -16.59 -9.68
CA LEU A 41 -5.03 -15.84 -10.66
C LEU A 41 -5.71 -16.76 -11.70
N ASP A 42 -5.07 -17.86 -12.10
CA ASP A 42 -5.64 -18.84 -13.02
C ASP A 42 -6.80 -19.61 -12.38
N HIS A 43 -6.67 -19.94 -11.10
CA HIS A 43 -7.75 -20.56 -10.34
C HIS A 43 -8.90 -19.57 -10.07
N ALA A 44 -8.59 -18.32 -9.69
CA ALA A 44 -9.58 -17.27 -9.50
C ALA A 44 -10.37 -17.02 -10.79
N GLN A 45 -9.70 -16.97 -11.94
CA GLN A 45 -10.35 -16.82 -13.24
C GLN A 45 -11.27 -18.00 -13.56
N ARG A 46 -10.87 -19.24 -13.22
CA ARG A 46 -11.74 -20.43 -13.38
C ARG A 46 -12.97 -20.38 -12.50
N CYS A 47 -12.84 -19.93 -11.24
CA CYS A 47 -13.97 -19.76 -10.33
C CYS A 47 -14.98 -18.75 -10.89
N LEU A 48 -14.50 -17.61 -11.41
CA LEU A 48 -15.35 -16.56 -11.97
C LEU A 48 -16.01 -16.93 -13.31
N ASN A 49 -15.43 -17.88 -14.05
CA ASN A 49 -15.98 -18.38 -15.30
C ASN A 49 -17.07 -19.44 -15.13
N ASN A 50 -17.39 -19.87 -13.90
CA ASN A 50 -18.40 -20.90 -13.69
C ASN A 50 -19.80 -20.41 -14.14
N PRO A 51 -20.47 -21.12 -15.06
CA PRO A 51 -21.70 -20.65 -15.71
C PRO A 51 -22.92 -20.52 -14.77
N SER A 52 -22.81 -21.04 -13.55
CA SER A 52 -23.80 -20.93 -12.47
C SER A 52 -23.91 -19.51 -11.88
N GLU A 53 -22.89 -18.67 -12.07
CA GLU A 53 -22.73 -17.37 -11.40
C GLU A 53 -22.57 -16.23 -12.42
N ARG A 54 -23.58 -16.05 -13.28
CA ARG A 54 -23.62 -15.10 -14.43
C ARG A 54 -23.53 -13.59 -14.10
N ARG A 55 -23.12 -13.18 -12.89
CA ARG A 55 -23.10 -11.75 -12.51
C ARG A 55 -21.81 -11.01 -12.89
N VAL A 56 -20.74 -11.72 -13.23
CA VAL A 56 -19.42 -11.11 -13.45
C VAL A 56 -19.04 -11.18 -14.94
N ARG A 57 -18.69 -10.04 -15.54
CA ARG A 57 -18.14 -9.99 -16.91
C ARG A 57 -16.62 -9.80 -16.82
N LEU A 58 -15.87 -10.79 -17.26
CA LEU A 58 -14.41 -10.71 -17.33
C LEU A 58 -13.97 -9.96 -18.59
N ARG A 59 -13.01 -9.04 -18.45
CA ARG A 59 -12.27 -8.45 -19.57
C ARG A 59 -10.78 -8.60 -19.31
N ALA A 60 -10.16 -9.57 -19.96
CA ALA A 60 -8.71 -9.65 -20.03
C ALA A 60 -8.22 -8.64 -21.09
N ARG A 61 -7.72 -7.49 -20.67
CA ARG A 61 -6.92 -6.63 -21.54
C ARG A 61 -5.77 -6.06 -20.71
N GLN A 62 -4.54 -6.29 -21.18
CA GLN A 62 -3.33 -5.68 -20.61
C GLN A 62 -3.11 -4.31 -21.24
N SER A 63 -2.56 -3.38 -20.47
CA SER A 63 -1.84 -2.23 -21.03
C SER A 63 -0.48 -2.72 -21.55
N GLU A 64 -0.10 -2.32 -22.77
CA GLU A 64 1.10 -2.82 -23.46
C GLU A 64 2.43 -2.25 -22.88
N SER A 65 2.36 -1.35 -21.90
CA SER A 65 3.45 -0.51 -21.40
C SER A 65 4.02 -0.90 -20.02
N ILE A 66 3.38 -1.82 -19.29
CA ILE A 66 3.80 -2.26 -17.94
C ILE A 66 3.99 -3.78 -17.95
N ARG A 67 5.18 -4.25 -17.59
CA ARG A 67 5.45 -5.68 -17.38
C ARG A 67 5.34 -6.03 -15.89
N ILE A 68 4.11 -6.28 -15.44
CA ILE A 68 3.89 -6.95 -14.15
C ILE A 68 4.27 -8.42 -14.33
N ALA A 69 5.01 -9.01 -13.39
CA ALA A 69 5.49 -10.40 -13.49
C ALA A 69 4.34 -11.39 -13.73
N GLN A 70 3.20 -11.17 -13.05
CA GLN A 70 1.92 -11.77 -13.36
C GLN A 70 0.86 -10.69 -13.59
N PRO A 71 0.29 -10.58 -14.81
CA PRO A 71 -0.75 -9.62 -15.11
C PRO A 71 -1.98 -9.82 -14.22
N PRO A 72 -2.49 -8.77 -13.54
CA PRO A 72 -3.59 -8.91 -12.61
C PRO A 72 -4.92 -9.18 -13.33
N LEU A 73 -5.85 -9.84 -12.62
CA LEU A 73 -7.16 -10.21 -13.14
C LEU A 73 -8.14 -9.04 -13.02
N ARG A 74 -8.59 -8.51 -14.15
CA ARG A 74 -9.53 -7.38 -14.22
C ARG A 74 -10.98 -7.85 -14.40
N ILE A 75 -11.87 -7.28 -13.60
CA ILE A 75 -13.24 -7.75 -13.41
C ILE A 75 -14.20 -6.55 -13.52
N ASP A 76 -15.23 -6.66 -14.37
CA ASP A 76 -16.32 -5.69 -14.45
C ASP A 76 -17.47 -6.15 -13.51
N LEU A 77 -17.76 -5.33 -12.51
CA LEU A 77 -18.77 -5.58 -11.47
C LEU A 77 -20.07 -4.82 -11.74
N GLY A 78 -20.18 -4.13 -12.88
CA GLY A 78 -21.40 -3.47 -13.35
C GLY A 78 -21.50 -1.99 -12.97
N SER A 79 -22.64 -1.40 -13.32
CA SER A 79 -22.89 0.03 -13.13
C SER A 79 -23.48 0.35 -11.75
N LEU A 80 -23.19 1.56 -11.29
CA LEU A 80 -23.73 2.09 -10.05
C LEU A 80 -24.05 3.58 -10.11
N THR A 81 -25.13 3.99 -9.44
CA THR A 81 -25.33 5.39 -9.11
C THR A 81 -24.52 5.76 -7.86
N VAL A 82 -23.73 6.82 -7.95
CA VAL A 82 -22.93 7.41 -6.86
C VAL A 82 -23.51 8.77 -6.51
N LEU A 83 -23.71 9.05 -5.23
CA LEU A 83 -24.02 10.41 -4.77
C LEU A 83 -22.74 11.01 -4.15
N LEU A 84 -22.19 12.05 -4.77
CA LEU A 84 -20.96 12.71 -4.35
C LEU A 84 -21.15 14.23 -4.46
N ALA A 85 -20.76 15.00 -3.43
CA ALA A 85 -20.97 16.45 -3.39
C ALA A 85 -22.40 16.88 -3.80
N ASP A 86 -23.42 16.21 -3.23
CA ASP A 86 -24.85 16.41 -3.50
C ASP A 86 -25.27 16.21 -4.98
N THR A 87 -24.42 15.60 -5.79
CA THR A 87 -24.64 15.34 -7.21
C THR A 87 -24.66 13.83 -7.47
N ALA A 88 -25.63 13.37 -8.25
CA ALA A 88 -25.74 11.97 -8.65
C ALA A 88 -24.93 11.72 -9.93
N PHE A 89 -24.06 10.72 -9.90
CA PHE A 89 -23.24 10.27 -11.01
C PHE A 89 -23.59 8.82 -11.36
N GLU A 90 -23.58 8.52 -12.66
CA GLU A 90 -23.53 7.12 -13.13
C GLU A 90 -22.07 6.71 -13.23
N GLY A 91 -21.71 5.65 -12.52
CA GLY A 91 -20.37 5.09 -12.47
C GLY A 91 -20.33 3.60 -12.81
N VAL A 92 -19.13 3.07 -12.97
CA VAL A 92 -18.87 1.65 -13.22
C VAL A 92 -17.93 1.14 -12.13
N LEU A 93 -18.33 0.05 -11.46
CA LEU A 93 -17.48 -0.65 -10.50
C LEU A 93 -16.64 -1.68 -11.22
N ARG A 94 -15.34 -1.65 -10.95
CA ARG A 94 -14.39 -2.65 -11.40
C ARG A 94 -13.59 -3.18 -10.22
N ALA A 95 -13.08 -4.38 -10.38
CA ALA A 95 -12.09 -4.93 -9.47
C ALA A 95 -10.84 -5.37 -10.25
N VAL A 96 -9.68 -5.22 -9.62
CA VAL A 96 -8.41 -5.75 -10.10
C VAL A 96 -7.83 -6.61 -9.00
N VAL A 97 -7.62 -7.90 -9.30
CA VAL A 97 -7.08 -8.88 -8.35
C VAL A 97 -5.61 -9.12 -8.68
N TYR A 98 -4.75 -8.93 -7.68
CA TYR A 98 -3.32 -9.13 -7.76
C TYR A 98 -2.95 -10.49 -7.15
N ASP A 99 -1.93 -11.14 -7.71
CA ASP A 99 -1.37 -12.40 -7.21
C ASP A 99 -0.81 -12.27 -5.78
N LEU A 100 -0.46 -11.04 -5.39
CA LEU A 100 0.01 -10.63 -4.06
C LEU A 100 -1.05 -10.65 -2.95
N GLY A 101 -2.26 -11.18 -3.19
CA GLY A 101 -3.30 -11.18 -2.15
C GLY A 101 -4.14 -9.91 -2.06
N ALA A 102 -3.86 -8.93 -2.92
CA ALA A 102 -4.55 -7.64 -2.92
C ALA A 102 -5.69 -7.58 -3.96
N VAL A 103 -6.74 -6.83 -3.61
CA VAL A 103 -7.84 -6.46 -4.49
C VAL A 103 -8.01 -4.95 -4.49
N GLU A 104 -7.91 -4.36 -5.67
CA GLU A 104 -8.30 -2.98 -5.94
C GLU A 104 -9.76 -2.95 -6.38
N MET A 105 -10.55 -2.09 -5.76
CA MET A 105 -11.92 -1.78 -6.14
C MET A 105 -11.96 -0.35 -6.69
N ALA A 106 -12.36 -0.18 -7.95
CA ALA A 106 -12.34 1.09 -8.64
C ALA A 106 -13.74 1.50 -9.09
N VAL A 107 -14.18 2.69 -8.71
CA VAL A 107 -15.43 3.31 -9.17
C VAL A 107 -15.06 4.42 -10.16
N GLU A 108 -15.27 4.14 -11.45
CA GLU A 108 -15.01 5.08 -12.53
C GLU A 108 -16.30 5.86 -12.84
N MET A 109 -16.23 7.20 -12.83
CA MET A 109 -17.35 8.07 -13.16
C MET A 109 -16.90 9.26 -14.02
N ARG A 110 -17.84 9.83 -14.77
CA ARG A 110 -17.58 11.00 -15.61
C ARG A 110 -18.29 12.23 -15.05
N PRO A 111 -17.55 13.23 -14.57
CA PRO A 111 -18.13 14.51 -14.16
C PRO A 111 -18.86 15.21 -15.30
N ALA A 112 -19.84 16.07 -14.96
CA ALA A 112 -20.45 16.95 -15.94
C ALA A 112 -19.42 17.97 -16.46
N VAL A 113 -19.43 18.22 -17.77
CA VAL A 113 -18.50 19.14 -18.44
C VAL A 113 -19.23 20.31 -19.10
N PRO A 114 -18.63 21.52 -19.19
CA PRO A 114 -17.29 21.86 -18.71
C PRO A 114 -17.19 21.87 -17.18
N LEU A 115 -16.15 21.25 -16.64
CA LEU A 115 -15.89 21.18 -15.20
C LEU A 115 -14.93 22.30 -14.81
N SER A 116 -15.29 23.09 -13.79
CA SER A 116 -14.41 24.11 -13.25
C SER A 116 -13.38 23.51 -12.28
N TRP A 117 -12.25 24.19 -12.07
CA TRP A 117 -11.25 23.76 -11.09
C TRP A 117 -11.78 23.78 -9.64
N GLU A 118 -12.75 24.64 -9.33
CA GLU A 118 -13.40 24.69 -8.02
C GLU A 118 -14.36 23.52 -7.81
N ASP A 119 -15.12 23.15 -8.85
CA ASP A 119 -15.99 21.97 -8.81
C ASP A 119 -15.15 20.70 -8.71
N ALA A 120 -14.04 20.61 -9.46
CA ALA A 120 -13.07 19.52 -9.33
C ALA A 120 -12.49 19.44 -7.90
N ALA A 121 -12.20 20.58 -7.26
CA ALA A 121 -11.72 20.62 -5.88
C ALA A 121 -12.79 20.08 -4.92
N THR A 122 -14.05 20.39 -5.18
CA THR A 122 -15.19 19.90 -4.39
C THR A 122 -15.37 18.39 -4.56
N LEU A 123 -15.13 17.84 -5.75
CA LEU A 123 -15.08 16.38 -5.95
C LEU A 123 -13.93 15.75 -5.17
N PHE A 124 -12.72 16.29 -5.23
CA PHE A 124 -11.57 15.81 -4.44
C PHE A 124 -11.83 15.88 -2.93
N ALA A 125 -12.45 16.97 -2.44
CA ALA A 125 -12.82 17.09 -1.04
C ALA A 125 -13.87 16.05 -0.63
N ALA A 126 -14.86 15.80 -1.47
CA ALA A 126 -15.94 14.86 -1.19
C ALA A 126 -15.49 13.38 -1.17
N VAL A 127 -14.36 13.05 -1.80
CA VAL A 127 -13.81 11.68 -1.80
C VAL A 127 -12.82 11.42 -0.66
N GLN A 128 -12.37 12.45 0.06
CA GLN A 128 -11.47 12.26 1.23
C GLN A 128 -12.13 11.42 2.32
N GLU A 129 -13.45 11.57 2.48
CA GLU A 129 -14.28 10.70 3.32
C GLU A 129 -15.37 10.10 2.44
N LEU A 130 -15.17 8.85 2.02
CA LEU A 130 -16.14 8.18 1.15
C LEU A 130 -17.54 8.14 1.78
N PRO A 131 -18.60 8.51 1.03
CA PRO A 131 -19.97 8.39 1.51
C PRO A 131 -20.29 6.96 1.98
N PRO A 132 -20.95 6.76 3.14
CA PRO A 132 -21.24 5.42 3.68
C PRO A 132 -22.01 4.50 2.74
N ALA A 133 -22.86 5.08 1.89
CA ALA A 133 -23.60 4.34 0.87
C ALA A 133 -22.67 3.78 -0.22
N LEU A 134 -21.62 4.52 -0.61
CA LEU A 134 -20.65 4.08 -1.61
C LEU A 134 -19.71 3.02 -1.02
N SER A 135 -19.14 3.27 0.16
CA SER A 135 -18.26 2.32 0.85
C SER A 135 -18.99 1.00 1.17
N GLY A 136 -20.25 1.06 1.59
CA GLY A 136 -21.07 -0.13 1.81
C GLY A 136 -21.30 -0.97 0.54
N ARG A 137 -21.42 -0.32 -0.62
CA ARG A 137 -21.55 -1.01 -1.92
C ARG A 137 -20.24 -1.64 -2.37
N ILE A 138 -19.12 -0.93 -2.20
CA ILE A 138 -17.79 -1.48 -2.49
C ILE A 138 -17.52 -2.70 -1.60
N ALA A 139 -17.78 -2.59 -0.30
CA ALA A 139 -17.62 -3.69 0.65
C ALA A 139 -18.51 -4.90 0.31
N THR A 140 -19.75 -4.67 -0.12
CA THR A 140 -20.66 -5.76 -0.55
C THR A 140 -20.10 -6.47 -1.78
N ALA A 141 -19.67 -5.71 -2.79
CA ALA A 141 -19.11 -6.28 -4.01
C ALA A 141 -17.79 -7.02 -3.76
N LEU A 142 -16.95 -6.51 -2.86
CA LEU A 142 -15.74 -7.20 -2.40
C LEU A 142 -16.07 -8.51 -1.69
N ASN A 143 -17.07 -8.53 -0.81
CA ASN A 143 -17.50 -9.75 -0.11
C ASN A 143 -17.99 -10.81 -1.11
N ASP A 144 -18.78 -10.41 -2.10
CA ASP A 144 -19.25 -11.30 -3.16
C ASP A 144 -18.06 -11.84 -3.97
N LEU A 145 -17.12 -10.98 -4.35
CA LEU A 145 -15.92 -11.37 -5.08
C LEU A 145 -15.05 -12.33 -4.27
N GLU A 146 -14.76 -12.02 -3.01
CA GLU A 146 -13.97 -12.86 -2.10
C GLU A 146 -14.60 -14.24 -1.95
N MET A 147 -15.93 -14.31 -1.81
CA MET A 147 -16.65 -15.59 -1.71
C MET A 147 -16.47 -16.44 -2.97
N LEU A 148 -16.51 -15.83 -4.16
CA LEU A 148 -16.35 -16.51 -5.45
C LEU A 148 -14.91 -17.04 -5.63
N ILE A 149 -13.91 -16.22 -5.30
CA ILE A 149 -12.49 -16.57 -5.53
C ILE A 149 -11.82 -17.24 -4.32
N ARG A 150 -12.54 -17.44 -3.20
CA ARG A 150 -12.01 -18.03 -1.96
C ARG A 150 -11.15 -19.29 -2.15
N PRO A 151 -11.50 -20.25 -3.04
CA PRO A 151 -10.67 -21.44 -3.27
C PRO A 151 -9.29 -21.15 -3.89
N ALA A 152 -9.11 -19.97 -4.47
CA ALA A 152 -7.86 -19.51 -5.09
C ALA A 152 -6.99 -18.68 -4.13
N ILE A 153 -7.50 -18.30 -2.96
CA ILE A 153 -6.78 -17.49 -1.98
C ILE A 153 -5.96 -18.40 -1.06
N SER A 154 -4.64 -18.18 -1.01
CA SER A 154 -3.75 -18.76 -0.01
C SER A 154 -3.95 -18.06 1.32
N ARG A 155 -4.21 -18.85 2.38
CA ARG A 155 -4.49 -18.37 3.75
C ARG A 155 -5.45 -17.16 3.77
N PRO A 156 -6.73 -17.37 3.42
CA PRO A 156 -7.70 -16.29 3.34
C PRO A 156 -7.85 -15.58 4.70
N GLN A 157 -7.34 -14.36 4.78
CA GLN A 157 -7.39 -13.53 5.97
C GLN A 157 -7.43 -12.06 5.53
N ARG A 158 -8.60 -11.44 5.63
CA ARG A 158 -8.74 -10.02 5.30
C ARG A 158 -8.04 -9.16 6.35
N SER A 159 -7.13 -8.30 5.89
CA SER A 159 -6.52 -7.26 6.70
C SER A 159 -7.57 -6.20 7.10
N PRO A 160 -7.53 -5.65 8.32
CA PRO A 160 -8.36 -4.50 8.69
C PRO A 160 -7.86 -3.20 8.04
N VAL A 161 -6.66 -3.19 7.45
CA VAL A 161 -6.10 -2.03 6.75
C VAL A 161 -6.78 -1.90 5.40
N VAL A 162 -7.22 -0.68 5.09
CA VAL A 162 -7.79 -0.29 3.80
C VAL A 162 -7.06 0.98 3.38
N GLU A 163 -6.62 1.03 2.13
CA GLU A 163 -6.11 2.26 1.52
C GLU A 163 -7.15 2.81 0.55
N ASP A 164 -7.30 4.13 0.57
CA ASP A 164 -8.21 4.86 -0.31
C ASP A 164 -7.39 5.85 -1.16
N TYR A 165 -7.72 5.96 -2.45
CA TYR A 165 -7.05 6.90 -3.35
C TYR A 165 -8.03 7.39 -4.42
N CYS A 166 -7.77 8.54 -5.02
CA CYS A 166 -8.60 9.04 -6.12
C CYS A 166 -7.75 9.58 -7.25
N VAL A 167 -8.18 9.39 -8.50
CA VAL A 167 -7.47 9.90 -9.68
C VAL A 167 -8.47 10.63 -10.57
N LEU A 168 -8.21 11.91 -10.84
CA LEU A 168 -8.91 12.67 -11.86
C LEU A 168 -8.05 12.71 -13.12
N ILE A 169 -8.51 12.07 -14.18
CA ILE A 169 -7.89 12.09 -15.50
C ILE A 169 -8.60 13.15 -16.33
N VAL A 170 -7.85 14.12 -16.85
CA VAL A 170 -8.30 15.19 -17.72
C VAL A 170 -7.79 14.90 -19.13
N ASP A 171 -8.70 14.48 -20.01
CA ASP A 171 -8.34 14.14 -21.39
C ASP A 171 -8.19 15.41 -22.26
N ARG A 172 -8.94 16.47 -21.91
CA ARG A 172 -8.98 17.70 -22.72
C ARG A 172 -9.29 18.93 -21.89
N LEU A 173 -8.48 19.97 -22.11
CA LEU A 173 -8.68 21.33 -21.63
C LEU A 173 -9.21 22.23 -22.76
N ASP A 174 -10.03 23.22 -22.41
CA ASP A 174 -10.54 24.22 -23.35
C ASP A 174 -10.42 25.64 -22.76
N PRO A 175 -9.62 26.55 -23.36
CA PRO A 175 -8.75 26.33 -24.52
C PRO A 175 -7.55 25.42 -24.21
N PRO A 176 -6.90 24.82 -25.23
CA PRO A 176 -5.64 24.11 -25.02
C PRO A 176 -4.57 25.02 -24.41
N CYS A 177 -3.80 24.50 -23.45
CA CYS A 177 -2.70 25.24 -22.82
C CYS A 177 -1.48 24.35 -22.61
N THR A 178 -0.31 24.98 -22.46
CA THR A 178 0.90 24.28 -22.01
C THR A 178 0.76 23.90 -20.54
N VAL A 179 1.03 22.64 -20.21
CA VAL A 179 0.88 22.12 -18.84
C VAL A 179 1.92 22.67 -17.85
N ALA A 180 3.05 23.19 -18.35
CA ALA A 180 4.07 23.83 -17.52
C ALA A 180 3.51 24.98 -16.66
N ASP A 181 2.57 25.76 -17.21
CA ASP A 181 1.92 26.84 -16.45
C ASP A 181 0.89 26.32 -15.44
N LEU A 182 0.34 25.12 -15.65
CA LEU A 182 -0.60 24.48 -14.72
C LEU A 182 0.12 23.79 -13.55
N ALA A 183 1.31 23.24 -13.79
CA ALA A 183 2.08 22.48 -12.80
C ALA A 183 2.34 23.27 -11.51
N ASP A 184 2.61 24.58 -11.63
CA ASP A 184 2.87 25.47 -10.50
C ASP A 184 1.70 26.41 -10.18
N HIS A 185 0.55 26.23 -10.84
CA HIS A 185 -0.60 27.10 -10.63
C HIS A 185 -1.24 26.83 -9.25
N PRO A 186 -1.39 27.85 -8.37
CA PRO A 186 -1.88 27.65 -7.00
C PRO A 186 -3.26 27.01 -6.93
N VAL A 187 -4.17 27.38 -7.84
CA VAL A 187 -5.53 26.81 -7.88
C VAL A 187 -5.51 25.35 -8.32
N VAL A 188 -4.69 24.98 -9.31
CA VAL A 188 -4.62 23.60 -9.82
C VAL A 188 -4.08 22.67 -8.74
N ARG A 189 -3.05 23.11 -8.02
CA ARG A 189 -2.51 22.36 -6.88
C ARG A 189 -3.50 22.31 -5.71
N ALA A 190 -4.23 23.40 -5.43
CA ALA A 190 -5.29 23.41 -4.42
C ALA A 190 -6.40 22.42 -4.76
N THR A 191 -6.81 22.36 -6.03
CA THR A 191 -7.82 21.43 -6.53
C THR A 191 -7.51 19.98 -6.17
N LEU A 192 -6.27 19.52 -6.41
CA LEU A 192 -5.86 18.16 -6.06
C LEU A 192 -5.98 17.87 -4.55
N LEU A 193 -5.71 18.87 -3.70
CA LEU A 193 -5.84 18.72 -2.25
C LEU A 193 -7.28 18.88 -1.75
N GLY A 194 -8.26 19.11 -2.65
CA GLY A 194 -9.64 19.40 -2.30
C GLY A 194 -9.86 20.80 -1.71
N GLU A 195 -8.90 21.70 -1.89
CA GLU A 195 -8.92 23.04 -1.31
C GLU A 195 -9.47 24.07 -2.29
N ARG A 196 -10.44 24.88 -1.85
CA ARG A 196 -11.00 25.99 -2.64
C ARG A 196 -10.24 27.31 -2.47
N ARG A 197 -9.31 27.34 -1.52
CA ARG A 197 -8.50 28.53 -1.21
C ARG A 197 -7.09 28.35 -1.78
N PRO A 198 -6.42 29.45 -2.18
CA PRO A 198 -5.03 29.39 -2.58
C PRO A 198 -4.15 28.77 -1.48
N LEU A 199 -3.30 27.83 -1.86
CA LEU A 199 -2.34 27.20 -0.96
C LEU A 199 -1.21 28.18 -0.58
N SER A 200 -0.66 28.01 0.62
CA SER A 200 0.63 28.61 0.96
C SER A 200 1.75 27.96 0.14
N ALA A 201 2.92 28.62 0.05
CA ALA A 201 4.08 28.07 -0.64
C ALA A 201 4.52 26.71 -0.06
N ASP A 202 4.41 26.51 1.25
CA ASP A 202 4.75 25.24 1.90
C ASP A 202 3.69 24.16 1.64
N ALA A 203 2.40 24.49 1.72
CA ALA A 203 1.34 23.54 1.40
C ALA A 203 1.37 23.10 -0.08
N SER A 204 1.77 24.00 -0.98
CA SER A 204 1.98 23.69 -2.39
C SER A 204 3.01 22.56 -2.59
N ARG A 205 4.05 22.48 -1.75
CA ARG A 205 5.09 21.43 -1.82
C ARG A 205 4.59 20.02 -1.47
N LEU A 206 3.37 19.90 -0.94
CA LEU A 206 2.72 18.59 -0.71
C LEU A 206 2.32 17.93 -2.04
N VAL A 207 2.23 18.69 -3.12
CA VAL A 207 1.95 18.20 -4.47
C VAL A 207 3.26 18.03 -5.24
N THR A 208 3.49 16.82 -5.71
CA THR A 208 4.61 16.50 -6.61
C THR A 208 4.13 16.57 -8.06
N ALA A 209 4.80 17.36 -8.88
CA ALA A 209 4.48 17.53 -10.30
C ALA A 209 5.51 16.82 -11.19
N ILE A 210 5.02 16.09 -12.20
CA ILE A 210 5.82 15.35 -13.18
C ILE A 210 5.21 15.57 -14.56
N SER A 211 6.06 15.78 -15.55
CA SER A 211 5.67 15.98 -16.95
C SER A 211 6.80 15.45 -17.83
N TYR A 212 6.46 14.93 -19.02
CA TYR A 212 7.38 14.36 -20.00
C TYR A 212 7.34 15.13 -21.33
N TYR A 213 6.14 15.38 -21.82
CA TYR A 213 5.79 16.20 -22.97
C TYR A 213 5.29 17.59 -22.53
N LEU A 214 5.00 18.47 -23.50
CA LEU A 214 4.53 19.84 -23.21
C LEU A 214 3.04 19.91 -22.83
N ASP A 215 2.34 18.78 -22.99
CA ASP A 215 0.90 18.62 -22.88
C ASP A 215 0.48 17.51 -21.88
N ASP A 216 1.44 16.81 -21.25
CA ASP A 216 1.17 15.86 -20.16
C ASP A 216 1.59 16.40 -18.78
N LEU A 217 0.79 16.09 -17.76
CA LEU A 217 1.11 16.46 -16.38
C LEU A 217 0.48 15.49 -15.40
N ALA A 218 1.31 14.90 -14.56
CA ALA A 218 0.89 14.15 -13.38
C ALA A 218 1.17 14.99 -12.12
N LEU A 219 0.11 15.32 -11.39
CA LEU A 219 0.18 15.88 -10.04
C LEU A 219 -0.18 14.79 -9.05
N LEU A 220 0.71 14.53 -8.09
CA LEU A 220 0.58 13.47 -7.10
C LEU A 220 0.50 14.06 -5.69
N SER A 221 -0.47 13.60 -4.90
CA SER A 221 -0.58 13.83 -3.46
C SER A 221 -0.77 12.50 -2.71
N TRP A 222 -0.78 12.56 -1.38
CA TRP A 222 -0.97 11.38 -0.52
C TRP A 222 -2.31 10.68 -0.75
N ASN A 223 -3.36 11.42 -1.09
CA ASN A 223 -4.75 10.93 -1.18
C ASN A 223 -5.34 10.96 -2.59
N GLY A 224 -4.60 11.49 -3.58
CA GLY A 224 -5.04 11.43 -4.95
C GLY A 224 -4.02 11.90 -5.98
N ALA A 225 -4.41 11.78 -7.25
CA ALA A 225 -3.66 12.28 -8.38
C ALA A 225 -4.56 13.04 -9.35
N LEU A 226 -3.99 14.04 -10.02
CA LEU A 226 -4.58 14.73 -11.16
C LEU A 226 -3.67 14.51 -12.36
N LEU A 227 -4.19 13.83 -13.38
CA LEU A 227 -3.49 13.49 -14.60
C LEU A 227 -4.09 14.31 -15.74
N ILE A 228 -3.26 15.09 -16.43
CA ILE A 228 -3.60 15.72 -17.70
C ILE A 228 -2.86 14.94 -18.76
N GLU A 229 -3.58 14.19 -19.57
CA GLU A 229 -2.97 13.30 -20.56
C GLU A 229 -3.96 13.08 -21.72
N PRO A 230 -3.69 13.63 -22.92
CA PRO A 230 -4.57 13.48 -24.07
C PRO A 230 -4.57 12.06 -24.67
N ASP A 231 -3.49 11.28 -24.51
CA ASP A 231 -3.44 9.88 -24.93
C ASP A 231 -4.08 8.95 -23.89
N ALA A 232 -5.24 8.40 -24.23
CA ALA A 232 -5.97 7.48 -23.37
C ALA A 232 -5.15 6.24 -22.94
N ALA A 233 -4.21 5.76 -23.77
CA ALA A 233 -3.38 4.61 -23.42
C ALA A 233 -2.30 4.98 -22.38
N ALA A 234 -1.67 6.15 -22.55
CA ALA A 234 -0.75 6.71 -21.56
C ALA A 234 -1.46 7.05 -20.24
N ALA A 235 -2.66 7.63 -20.30
CA ALA A 235 -3.46 7.95 -19.11
C ALA A 235 -3.83 6.69 -18.31
N ALA A 236 -4.27 5.64 -19.01
CA ALA A 236 -4.56 4.35 -18.39
C ALA A 236 -3.31 3.72 -17.76
N THR A 237 -2.16 3.81 -18.44
CA THR A 237 -0.87 3.34 -17.92
C THR A 237 -0.48 4.08 -16.64
N ALA A 238 -0.58 5.41 -16.63
CA ALA A 238 -0.27 6.22 -15.47
C ALA A 238 -1.18 5.88 -14.28
N ALA A 239 -2.48 5.70 -14.52
CA ALA A 239 -3.43 5.29 -13.49
C ALA A 239 -3.11 3.90 -12.93
N GLU A 240 -2.73 2.92 -13.77
CA GLU A 240 -2.32 1.59 -13.34
C GLU A 240 -1.05 1.61 -12.47
N ILE A 241 -0.05 2.41 -12.85
CA ILE A 241 1.18 2.59 -12.05
C ILE A 241 0.86 3.17 -10.67
N ILE A 242 -0.02 4.17 -10.61
CA ILE A 242 -0.43 4.82 -9.36
C ILE A 242 -1.25 3.86 -8.50
N ALA A 243 -2.17 3.10 -9.10
CA ALA A 243 -2.95 2.09 -8.40
C ALA A 243 -2.05 1.00 -7.80
N PHE A 244 -1.07 0.51 -8.58
CA PHE A 244 -0.11 -0.47 -8.08
C PHE A 244 0.77 0.07 -6.94
N ALA A 245 1.19 1.34 -6.99
CA ALA A 245 1.92 1.97 -5.88
C ALA A 245 1.10 1.99 -4.57
N ASN A 246 -0.22 2.14 -4.67
CA ASN A 246 -1.12 2.04 -3.52
C ASN A 246 -1.29 0.59 -3.04
N VAL A 247 -1.27 -0.40 -3.93
CA VAL A 247 -1.22 -1.82 -3.55
C VAL A 247 0.03 -2.12 -2.73
N GLU A 248 1.21 -1.61 -3.13
CA GLU A 248 2.43 -1.79 -2.32
C GLU A 248 2.30 -1.14 -0.93
N LEU A 249 1.75 0.08 -0.86
CA LEU A 249 1.51 0.75 0.41
C LEU A 249 0.58 -0.08 1.32
N LEU A 250 -0.55 -0.55 0.77
CA LEU A 250 -1.52 -1.38 1.48
C LEU A 250 -0.86 -2.63 2.06
N LEU A 251 -0.09 -3.35 1.25
CA LEU A 251 0.55 -4.59 1.66
C LEU A 251 1.52 -4.34 2.81
N ILE A 252 2.43 -3.37 2.66
CA ILE A 252 3.39 -3.02 3.72
C ILE A 252 2.68 -2.61 5.01
N ARG A 253 1.60 -1.82 4.93
CA ARG A 253 0.82 -1.42 6.10
C ARG A 253 0.03 -2.57 6.71
N SER A 254 -0.46 -3.50 5.90
CA SER A 254 -1.12 -4.72 6.38
C SER A 254 -0.15 -5.62 7.12
N TYR A 255 1.08 -5.76 6.63
CA TYR A 255 2.13 -6.50 7.33
C TYR A 255 2.56 -5.83 8.62
N ASP A 256 2.68 -4.50 8.64
CA ASP A 256 2.97 -3.75 9.86
C ASP A 256 1.88 -4.00 10.93
N ALA A 257 0.61 -3.94 10.54
CA ALA A 257 -0.53 -4.21 11.42
C ALA A 257 -0.55 -5.68 11.90
N ALA A 258 -0.25 -6.63 11.02
CA ALA A 258 -0.16 -8.05 11.38
C ALA A 258 0.99 -8.31 12.37
N LEU A 259 2.13 -7.64 12.19
CA LEU A 259 3.26 -7.72 13.10
C LEU A 259 2.92 -7.13 14.47
N ASP A 260 2.27 -5.96 14.51
CA ASP A 260 1.83 -5.31 15.75
C ASP A 260 0.81 -6.15 16.53
N ALA A 261 -0.05 -6.90 15.83
CA ALA A 261 -0.98 -7.82 16.48
C ALA A 261 -0.29 -9.05 17.10
N ARG A 262 0.79 -9.56 16.48
CA ARG A 262 1.49 -10.78 16.92
C ARG A 262 2.59 -10.51 17.95
N LEU A 263 3.25 -9.34 17.89
CA LEU A 263 4.37 -8.95 18.75
C LEU A 263 4.11 -9.09 20.27
N PRO A 264 2.97 -8.63 20.83
CA PRO A 264 2.72 -8.72 22.27
C PRO A 264 2.69 -10.16 22.79
N GLU A 265 2.19 -11.11 21.98
CA GLU A 265 2.17 -12.51 22.36
C GLU A 265 3.57 -13.10 22.40
N VAL A 266 4.39 -12.80 21.38
CA VAL A 266 5.80 -13.23 21.32
C VAL A 266 6.56 -12.71 22.55
N HIS A 267 6.44 -11.42 22.85
CA HIS A 267 7.07 -10.82 24.04
C HIS A 267 6.58 -11.44 25.36
N ARG A 268 5.27 -11.73 25.49
CA ARG A 268 4.73 -12.40 26.68
C ARG A 268 5.30 -13.80 26.85
N ARG A 269 5.40 -14.59 25.77
CA ARG A 269 5.96 -15.95 25.83
C ARG A 269 7.45 -15.92 26.19
N ILE A 270 8.20 -14.96 25.66
CA ILE A 270 9.59 -14.68 26.05
C ILE A 270 9.69 -14.40 27.55
N ALA A 271 8.89 -13.46 28.07
CA ALA A 271 8.91 -13.09 29.48
C ALA A 271 8.48 -14.24 30.42
N GLN A 272 7.56 -15.10 29.98
CA GLN A 272 7.13 -16.27 30.75
C GLN A 272 8.21 -17.36 30.81
N ALA A 273 8.96 -17.54 29.72
CA ALA A 273 10.08 -18.47 29.67
C ALA A 273 11.18 -18.02 30.65
N GLN A 274 11.49 -16.72 30.71
CA GLN A 274 12.44 -16.14 31.67
C GLN A 274 12.03 -16.29 33.15
N ARG A 275 10.73 -16.37 33.46
CA ARG A 275 10.24 -16.43 34.86
C ARG A 275 10.31 -17.81 35.53
N HIS A 276 10.52 -18.89 34.79
CA HIS A 276 10.52 -20.26 35.33
C HIS A 276 11.93 -20.88 35.34
N PHE A 277 12.80 -20.33 36.18
CA PHE A 277 14.23 -20.65 36.29
C PHE A 277 14.55 -21.96 37.07
N THR A 278 13.59 -22.88 37.23
CA THR A 278 13.72 -23.99 38.21
C THR A 278 13.67 -25.42 37.67
N MET A 279 13.53 -25.66 36.36
CA MET A 279 13.50 -27.03 35.78
C MET A 279 13.97 -27.04 34.31
N PRO A 280 14.40 -28.19 33.73
CA PRO A 280 15.07 -28.23 32.43
C PRO A 280 14.07 -27.95 31.29
N LEU A 281 13.92 -26.69 30.93
CA LEU A 281 12.90 -26.16 30.02
C LEU A 281 13.30 -26.25 28.53
N VAL A 282 14.21 -27.14 28.16
CA VAL A 282 14.92 -27.16 26.86
C VAL A 282 13.98 -27.33 25.64
N ARG A 283 12.82 -28.01 25.79
CA ARG A 283 11.89 -28.25 24.67
C ARG A 283 11.00 -27.05 24.32
N ARG A 284 10.57 -26.24 25.29
CA ARG A 284 9.64 -25.12 25.03
C ARG A 284 10.32 -23.98 24.25
N TYR A 285 11.59 -23.72 24.54
CA TYR A 285 12.38 -22.72 23.83
C TYR A 285 12.58 -23.06 22.35
N SER A 286 12.80 -24.33 22.00
CA SER A 286 12.97 -24.76 20.61
C SER A 286 11.72 -24.57 19.72
N GLN A 287 10.52 -24.64 20.31
CA GLN A 287 9.25 -24.44 19.58
C GLN A 287 9.00 -22.95 19.33
N LEU A 288 9.22 -22.12 20.35
CA LEU A 288 9.23 -20.65 20.22
C LEU A 288 10.22 -20.18 19.15
N LEU A 289 11.37 -20.84 19.07
CA LEU A 289 12.42 -20.58 18.09
C LEU A 289 11.92 -20.80 16.65
N SER A 290 11.25 -21.92 16.42
CA SER A 290 10.69 -22.28 15.11
C SER A 290 9.55 -21.35 14.69
N ASP A 291 8.75 -20.86 15.64
CA ASP A 291 7.64 -19.94 15.37
C ASP A 291 8.16 -18.56 14.93
N VAL A 292 9.20 -18.04 15.58
CA VAL A 292 9.84 -16.75 15.20
C VAL A 292 10.54 -16.86 13.85
N GLN A 293 11.28 -17.95 13.60
CA GLN A 293 11.91 -18.17 12.29
C GLN A 293 10.88 -18.26 11.17
N ARG A 294 9.74 -18.91 11.42
CA ARG A 294 8.64 -18.97 10.45
C ARG A 294 8.05 -17.60 10.18
N LEU A 295 7.80 -16.79 11.20
CA LEU A 295 7.29 -15.42 11.04
C LEU A 295 8.28 -14.55 10.24
N VAL A 296 9.57 -14.65 10.55
CA VAL A 296 10.60 -13.91 9.83
C VAL A 296 10.69 -14.35 8.36
N ALA A 297 10.62 -15.65 8.09
CA ALA A 297 10.63 -16.18 6.73
C ALA A 297 9.38 -15.75 5.95
N GLU A 298 8.20 -15.82 6.55
CA GLU A 298 6.91 -15.39 5.99
C GLU A 298 6.96 -13.91 5.58
N VAL A 299 7.45 -13.03 6.46
CA VAL A 299 7.56 -11.60 6.14
C VAL A 299 8.66 -11.32 5.11
N THR A 300 9.76 -12.09 5.11
CA THR A 300 10.83 -11.92 4.12
C THR A 300 10.39 -12.36 2.72
N GLU A 301 9.72 -13.51 2.60
CA GLU A 301 9.17 -14.04 1.34
C GLU A 301 8.21 -13.04 0.71
N VAL A 302 7.37 -12.43 1.54
CA VAL A 302 6.42 -11.39 1.16
C VAL A 302 7.11 -10.11 0.65
N THR A 303 8.12 -9.60 1.36
CA THR A 303 8.86 -8.41 0.92
C THR A 303 9.60 -8.69 -0.39
N GLU A 304 10.18 -9.89 -0.53
CA GLU A 304 10.79 -10.34 -1.78
C GLU A 304 9.75 -10.48 -2.91
N GLN A 305 8.52 -10.87 -2.61
CA GLN A 305 7.44 -10.98 -3.58
C GLN A 305 7.00 -9.59 -4.08
N ILE A 306 6.88 -8.60 -3.19
CA ILE A 306 6.62 -7.20 -3.55
C ILE A 306 7.75 -6.67 -4.45
N ASP A 307 9.00 -6.86 -4.04
CA ASP A 307 10.17 -6.37 -4.80
C ASP A 307 10.29 -7.03 -6.19
N ASN A 308 9.80 -8.26 -6.35
CA ASN A 308 9.78 -8.98 -7.62
C ASN A 308 8.53 -8.73 -8.47
N ALA A 309 7.42 -8.28 -7.89
CA ALA A 309 6.15 -8.09 -8.57
C ALA A 309 6.21 -7.02 -9.67
N LEU A 310 7.08 -6.03 -9.48
CA LEU A 310 7.24 -4.92 -10.41
C LEU A 310 8.64 -4.85 -10.99
N LYS A 311 8.87 -5.56 -12.09
CA LYS A 311 9.93 -5.22 -13.04
C LYS A 311 9.46 -4.04 -13.87
N VAL A 312 9.54 -2.84 -13.28
CA VAL A 312 9.20 -1.61 -13.99
C VAL A 312 10.01 -1.56 -15.28
N THR A 313 9.26 -1.30 -16.35
CA THR A 313 9.64 -1.38 -17.75
C THR A 313 10.90 -0.56 -18.07
N ASP A 314 11.57 -0.86 -19.18
CA ASP A 314 12.76 -0.15 -19.67
C ASP A 314 12.54 1.37 -19.97
N ASP A 315 11.33 1.89 -19.71
CA ASP A 315 10.95 3.28 -19.94
C ASP A 315 11.28 4.17 -18.73
N VAL A 316 12.07 5.21 -18.98
CA VAL A 316 12.55 6.16 -17.97
C VAL A 316 11.40 6.98 -17.35
N TYR A 317 10.35 7.29 -18.12
CA TYR A 317 9.22 8.08 -17.63
C TYR A 317 8.39 7.31 -16.61
N TRP A 318 8.00 6.08 -16.95
CA TRP A 318 7.19 5.24 -16.06
C TRP A 318 7.93 4.91 -14.77
N ASN A 319 9.24 4.66 -14.84
CA ASN A 319 10.09 4.52 -13.65
C ASN A 319 10.07 5.77 -12.75
N ARG A 320 10.11 6.96 -13.36
CA ARG A 320 10.08 8.23 -12.62
C ARG A 320 8.72 8.49 -11.99
N LEU A 321 7.63 8.26 -12.72
CA LEU A 321 6.26 8.37 -12.19
C LEU A 321 6.06 7.41 -11.01
N TYR A 322 6.46 6.15 -11.19
CA TYR A 322 6.36 5.13 -10.16
C TYR A 322 7.16 5.50 -8.90
N SER A 323 8.43 5.87 -9.08
CA SER A 323 9.31 6.27 -7.97
C SER A 323 8.74 7.47 -7.20
N ALA A 324 8.11 8.42 -7.90
CA ALA A 324 7.48 9.55 -7.28
C ALA A 324 6.18 9.20 -6.55
N ALA A 325 5.36 8.31 -7.10
CA ALA A 325 4.18 7.80 -6.42
C ALA A 325 4.58 7.12 -5.10
N LEU A 326 5.58 6.22 -5.11
CA LEU A 326 6.11 5.61 -3.89
C LEU A 326 6.69 6.63 -2.89
N GLY A 327 7.32 7.70 -3.39
CA GLY A 327 7.85 8.78 -2.57
C GLY A 327 6.76 9.60 -1.89
N VAL A 328 5.72 9.98 -2.63
CA VAL A 328 4.56 10.71 -2.13
C VAL A 328 3.79 9.88 -1.10
N LEU A 329 3.57 8.60 -1.40
CA LEU A 329 2.94 7.61 -0.52
C LEU A 329 3.86 7.15 0.63
N ARG A 330 5.09 7.68 0.73
CA ARG A 330 6.10 7.37 1.76
C ARG A 330 6.27 5.86 2.01
N VAL A 331 6.16 5.05 0.97
CA VAL A 331 6.22 3.58 1.08
C VAL A 331 7.52 3.12 1.73
N ARG A 332 8.64 3.81 1.45
CA ARG A 332 9.94 3.54 2.08
C ARG A 332 9.93 3.72 3.60
N VAL A 333 9.26 4.75 4.12
CA VAL A 333 9.21 5.01 5.57
C VAL A 333 8.50 3.87 6.29
N TRP A 334 7.41 3.38 5.72
CA TRP A 334 6.69 2.22 6.25
C TRP A 334 7.54 0.94 6.18
N ARG A 335 8.19 0.70 5.04
CA ARG A 335 9.09 -0.44 4.84
C ARG A 335 10.23 -0.45 5.87
N ASP A 336 10.92 0.67 6.02
CA ASP A 336 12.02 0.82 6.99
C ASP A 336 11.54 0.57 8.44
N GLY A 337 10.30 0.96 8.75
CA GLY A 337 9.66 0.69 10.03
C GLY A 337 9.45 -0.82 10.28
N VAL A 338 8.93 -1.54 9.28
CA VAL A 338 8.75 -3.00 9.34
C VAL A 338 10.10 -3.72 9.48
N ASP A 339 11.09 -3.35 8.67
CA ASP A 339 12.44 -3.93 8.71
C ASP A 339 13.10 -3.72 10.08
N HIS A 340 12.95 -2.54 10.67
CA HIS A 340 13.44 -2.26 12.01
C HIS A 340 12.76 -3.14 13.08
N LYS A 341 11.43 -3.31 13.02
CA LYS A 341 10.69 -4.18 13.94
C LYS A 341 11.16 -5.65 13.81
N LEU A 342 11.37 -6.13 12.59
CA LEU A 342 11.90 -7.49 12.34
C LEU A 342 13.34 -7.65 12.86
N ALA A 343 14.19 -6.63 12.68
CA ALA A 343 15.56 -6.65 13.19
C ALA A 343 15.58 -6.74 14.72
N LEU A 344 14.76 -5.96 15.41
CA LEU A 344 14.64 -5.99 16.88
C LEU A 344 14.14 -7.36 17.38
N LEU A 345 13.21 -7.97 16.65
CA LEU A 345 12.75 -9.34 16.94
C LEU A 345 13.89 -10.36 16.80
N ARG A 346 14.68 -10.29 15.72
CA ARG A 346 15.83 -11.15 15.48
C ARG A 346 16.92 -10.97 16.55
N GLU A 347 17.16 -9.74 16.99
CA GLU A 347 18.12 -9.43 18.07
C GLU A 347 17.65 -9.99 19.42
N THR A 348 16.39 -9.74 19.80
CA THR A 348 15.80 -10.28 21.03
C THR A 348 15.85 -11.82 21.03
N TYR A 349 15.59 -12.43 19.87
CA TYR A 349 15.75 -13.87 19.64
C TYR A 349 17.19 -14.34 19.86
N ALA A 350 18.19 -13.65 19.30
CA ALA A 350 19.59 -14.06 19.38
C ALA A 350 20.11 -14.01 20.83
N MET A 351 19.70 -12.98 21.59
CA MET A 351 20.04 -12.85 23.01
C MET A 351 19.46 -14.00 23.83
N LEU A 352 18.18 -14.33 23.64
CA LEU A 352 17.54 -15.45 24.34
C LEU A 352 18.16 -16.81 23.99
N HIS A 353 18.64 -16.97 22.76
CA HIS A 353 19.31 -18.19 22.34
C HIS A 353 20.68 -18.34 23.01
N ALA A 354 21.46 -17.25 23.08
CA ALA A 354 22.75 -17.23 23.77
C ALA A 354 22.61 -17.56 25.26
N ASP A 355 21.56 -17.07 25.93
CA ASP A 355 21.26 -17.41 27.32
C ASP A 355 20.95 -18.91 27.48
N ALA A 356 20.14 -19.48 26.59
CA ALA A 356 19.79 -20.91 26.63
C ALA A 356 21.00 -21.83 26.36
N ASP A 357 21.91 -21.44 25.47
CA ASP A 357 23.14 -22.20 25.21
C ASP A 357 24.15 -22.08 26.37
N SER A 358 24.21 -20.93 27.03
CA SER A 358 24.97 -20.75 28.27
C SER A 358 24.42 -21.65 29.40
N GLU A 359 23.10 -21.72 29.56
CA GLU A 359 22.47 -22.65 30.50
C GLU A 359 22.75 -24.12 30.19
N ARG A 360 22.77 -24.51 28.89
CA ARG A 360 23.16 -25.88 28.49
C ARG A 360 24.60 -26.19 28.85
N ALA A 361 25.51 -25.26 28.63
CA ALA A 361 26.92 -25.40 29.01
C ALA A 361 27.05 -25.55 30.53
N ALA A 362 26.35 -24.72 31.31
CA ALA A 362 26.34 -24.79 32.77
C ALA A 362 25.72 -26.10 33.29
N ALA A 363 24.65 -26.62 32.68
CA ALA A 363 24.05 -27.89 33.06
C ALA A 363 24.98 -29.09 32.77
N LEU A 364 25.70 -29.05 31.64
CA LEU A 364 26.75 -30.04 31.34
C LEU A 364 27.88 -29.96 32.37
N GLU A 365 28.29 -28.75 32.77
CA GLU A 365 29.29 -28.55 33.81
C GLU A 365 28.83 -29.14 35.15
N TRP A 366 27.59 -28.84 35.58
CA TRP A 366 27.01 -29.43 36.79
C TRP A 366 26.88 -30.94 36.72
N ALA A 367 26.54 -31.52 35.56
CA ALA A 367 26.48 -32.96 35.36
C ALA A 367 27.86 -33.60 35.52
N ILE A 368 28.92 -32.98 34.98
CA ILE A 368 30.31 -33.42 35.17
C ILE A 368 30.70 -33.33 36.65
N VAL A 369 30.39 -32.22 37.32
CA VAL A 369 30.67 -32.03 38.75
C VAL A 369 29.94 -33.09 39.59
N LEU A 370 28.66 -33.35 39.33
CA LEU A 370 27.90 -34.40 40.03
C LEU A 370 28.46 -35.80 39.79
N LEU A 371 28.92 -36.09 38.57
CA LEU A 371 29.53 -37.37 38.23
C LEU A 371 30.84 -37.57 39.00
N ILE A 372 31.67 -36.53 39.10
CA ILE A 372 32.90 -36.54 39.91
C ILE A 372 32.58 -36.73 41.40
N VAL A 373 31.60 -35.99 41.94
CA VAL A 373 31.19 -36.13 43.34
C VAL A 373 30.68 -37.55 43.63
N PHE A 374 29.87 -38.10 42.72
CA PHE A 374 29.37 -39.47 42.83
C PHE A 374 30.51 -40.50 42.85
N GLU A 375 31.49 -40.35 41.96
CA GLU A 375 32.67 -41.23 41.90
C GLU A 375 33.52 -41.16 43.18
N ILE A 376 33.72 -39.95 43.73
CA ILE A 376 34.43 -39.75 45.00
C ILE A 376 33.69 -40.41 46.17
N VAL A 377 32.37 -40.26 46.25
CA VAL A 377 31.55 -40.87 47.30
C VAL A 377 31.61 -42.40 47.21
N MET A 378 31.48 -42.97 46.01
CA MET A 378 31.59 -44.41 45.80
C MET A 378 32.98 -44.94 46.17
N ALA A 379 34.05 -44.27 45.75
CA ALA A 379 35.42 -44.65 46.11
C ALA A 379 35.68 -44.56 47.62
N LEU A 380 35.09 -43.58 48.32
CA LEU A 380 35.16 -43.49 49.78
C LEU A 380 34.39 -44.60 50.47
N LEU A 381 33.21 -44.97 49.96
CA LEU A 381 32.41 -46.07 50.50
C LEU A 381 33.12 -47.43 50.34
N GLU A 382 33.74 -47.70 49.20
CA GLU A 382 34.60 -48.87 49.00
C GLU A 382 35.77 -48.91 49.99
N ARG A 383 36.39 -47.75 50.25
CA ARG A 383 37.55 -47.67 51.15
C ARG A 383 37.19 -47.73 52.64
N SER A 384 35.94 -47.44 52.99
CA SER A 384 35.43 -47.44 54.37
C SER A 384 34.93 -48.82 54.84
N GLY A 385 34.92 -49.83 53.96
CA GLY A 385 34.49 -51.19 54.30
C GLY A 385 32.99 -51.33 54.59
N VAL A 386 32.16 -50.47 53.99
CA VAL A 386 30.68 -50.51 54.14
C VAL A 386 30.00 -51.21 52.95
N ILE A 387 30.77 -51.67 51.96
CA ILE A 387 30.36 -52.67 50.96
C ILE A 387 31.46 -53.73 50.86
#